data_AF-A0A3S5DD77-F1
#
_entry.id   AF-A0A3S5DD77-F1
#
_cell.length_a   1.000
_cell.length_b   1.000
_cell.length_c   1.000
_cell.angle_alpha   90.00
_cell.angle_beta   90.00
_cell.angle_gamma   90.00
#
_symmetry.space_group_name_H-M   'P 1'
#
loop_
_entity.id
_entity.type
_entity.pdbx_description
1 polymer ?
#
loop_
_entity_poly.entity_id
_entity_poly.type
_entity_poly.pdbx_seq_one_letter_code
_entity_poly.pdbx_strand_id
1 'polypeptide(L)'
;MSVTEQSIVSGLEVLTALWGAKQLNRAANERISQGFSDPVDAGTGEYLDYRTDFHWPHILPLTLKRAYTGRHTVSGFLGTRWLCNWSQYLEFDSDGQNVTYFDAEGLCPAYSTVQEPYNCRNLLVPHYRLTGNRRRAVIFDEHTQQGYIFTPSFPRRTPPASVRYQRP
;
A
#
# COMPACT_ATOMS: atom_id res chain seq x y z
N MET A 1 12.27 -10.13 27.93
CA MET A 1 12.26 -9.49 26.59
C MET A 1 13.61 -8.82 26.42
N SER A 2 14.46 -9.35 25.54
CA SER A 2 15.88 -8.95 25.42
C SER A 2 16.04 -7.83 24.39
N VAL A 3 16.80 -6.79 24.75
CA VAL A 3 17.11 -5.60 23.94
C VAL A 3 17.81 -5.95 22.61
N THR A 4 18.39 -7.15 22.52
CA THR A 4 19.10 -7.64 21.33
C THR A 4 18.17 -8.05 20.17
N GLU A 5 16.89 -8.34 20.42
CA GLU A 5 15.94 -8.72 19.37
C GLU A 5 15.35 -7.52 18.62
N GLN A 6 15.54 -6.29 19.14
CA GLN A 6 15.07 -5.06 18.48
C GLN A 6 16.05 -4.54 17.42
N SER A 7 17.28 -5.05 17.39
CA SER A 7 18.37 -4.44 16.60
C SER A 7 18.38 -4.80 15.11
N ILE A 8 17.62 -5.81 14.66
CA ILE A 8 17.59 -6.24 13.25
C ILE A 8 16.40 -5.64 12.48
N VAL A 9 15.45 -5.01 13.17
CA VAL A 9 14.23 -4.41 12.58
C VAL A 9 14.50 -3.06 11.88
N SER A 10 15.67 -2.44 12.11
CA SER A 10 15.95 -1.05 11.74
C SER A 10 16.24 -0.79 10.25
N GLY A 11 16.86 -1.74 9.53
CA GLY A 11 17.34 -1.47 8.15
C GLY A 11 16.23 -1.54 7.08
N LEU A 12 15.36 -2.55 7.17
CA LEU A 12 14.30 -2.80 6.19
C LEU A 12 13.14 -1.81 6.36
N GLU A 13 12.83 -1.42 7.61
CA GLU A 13 11.83 -0.39 7.90
C GLU A 13 12.25 0.98 7.35
N VAL A 14 13.53 1.34 7.48
CA VAL A 14 14.06 2.59 6.92
C VAL A 14 14.11 2.55 5.39
N LEU A 15 14.47 1.42 4.77
CA LEU A 15 14.44 1.27 3.31
C LEU A 15 13.03 1.26 2.74
N THR A 16 12.08 0.54 3.33
CA THR A 16 10.66 0.59 2.89
C THR A 16 10.00 1.93 3.20
N ALA A 17 10.40 2.60 4.27
CA ALA A 17 10.07 4.01 4.47
C ALA A 17 10.83 4.93 3.52
N LEU A 18 11.98 4.60 2.94
CA LEU A 18 12.59 5.45 1.91
C LEU A 18 11.96 5.20 0.52
N TRP A 19 11.42 4.01 0.28
CA TRP A 19 10.63 3.70 -0.92
C TRP A 19 9.16 4.14 -0.79
N GLY A 20 8.60 4.14 0.42
CA GLY A 20 7.22 4.51 0.76
C GLY A 20 7.04 5.89 1.42
N ALA A 21 8.07 6.47 2.04
CA ALA A 21 8.08 7.85 2.52
C ALA A 21 8.75 8.76 1.48
N LYS A 22 7.99 9.02 0.41
CA LYS A 22 7.71 10.42 0.10
C LYS A 22 6.43 10.79 0.82
N GLN A 23 6.64 11.32 2.01
CA GLN A 23 5.69 11.63 3.07
C GLN A 23 4.71 12.78 2.71
N LEU A 24 3.99 12.72 1.58
CA LEU A 24 3.17 13.86 1.10
C LEU A 24 1.74 13.53 0.64
N ASN A 25 1.25 12.29 0.70
CA ASN A 25 -0.08 11.99 0.14
C ASN A 25 -1.26 12.31 1.07
N ARG A 26 -1.13 12.21 2.40
CA ARG A 26 -2.28 12.40 3.31
C ARG A 26 -2.77 13.85 3.35
N ALA A 27 -1.84 14.82 3.37
CA ALA A 27 -2.16 16.25 3.35
C ALA A 27 -2.62 16.76 1.96
N ALA A 28 -2.15 16.13 0.87
CA ALA A 28 -2.67 16.39 -0.48
C ALA A 28 -4.12 15.87 -0.61
N ASN A 29 -4.41 14.69 -0.03
CA ASN A 29 -5.74 14.06 -0.06
C ASN A 29 -6.83 14.94 0.60
N GLU A 30 -6.54 15.55 1.76
CA GLU A 30 -7.48 16.48 2.41
C GLU A 30 -7.72 17.76 1.58
N ARG A 31 -6.67 18.32 0.99
CA ARG A 31 -6.74 19.57 0.21
C ARG A 31 -7.45 19.43 -1.13
N ILE A 32 -7.28 18.29 -1.81
CA ILE A 32 -7.91 18.01 -3.10
C ILE A 32 -9.40 17.70 -2.92
N SER A 33 -9.79 17.05 -1.81
CA SER A 33 -11.20 16.88 -1.44
C SER A 33 -11.92 18.21 -1.15
N GLN A 34 -11.17 19.27 -0.81
CA GLN A 34 -11.66 20.61 -0.52
C GLN A 34 -11.68 21.56 -1.74
N GLY A 35 -11.46 21.05 -2.96
CA GLY A 35 -11.65 21.81 -4.19
C GLY A 35 -10.48 22.68 -4.63
N PHE A 36 -9.28 22.50 -4.06
CA PHE A 36 -8.06 23.08 -4.63
C PHE A 36 -7.52 22.17 -5.74
N SER A 37 -7.53 22.71 -6.96
CA SER A 37 -7.56 21.98 -8.23
C SER A 37 -6.21 21.83 -8.95
N ASP A 38 -5.08 21.98 -8.26
CA ASP A 38 -3.78 21.78 -8.93
C ASP A 38 -3.38 20.30 -8.83
N PRO A 39 -3.43 19.53 -9.93
CA PRO A 39 -3.01 18.13 -9.93
C PRO A 39 -1.49 17.99 -9.81
N VAL A 40 -0.73 19.09 -9.72
CA VAL A 40 0.71 19.07 -9.52
C VAL A 40 1.03 19.47 -8.08
N ASP A 41 1.75 18.61 -7.37
CA ASP A 41 2.32 18.96 -6.08
C ASP A 41 3.41 20.02 -6.27
N ALA A 42 3.18 21.23 -5.77
CA ALA A 42 4.10 22.36 -5.90
C ALA A 42 5.48 22.14 -5.24
N GLY A 43 5.59 21.24 -4.24
CA GLY A 43 6.85 20.94 -3.56
C GLY A 43 7.70 19.90 -4.29
N THR A 44 7.07 18.96 -5.01
CA THR A 44 7.77 17.85 -5.69
C THR A 44 7.75 17.95 -7.21
N GLY A 45 6.84 18.75 -7.78
CA GLY A 45 6.56 18.82 -9.21
C GLY A 45 5.94 17.54 -9.78
N GLU A 46 5.41 16.66 -8.93
CA GLU A 46 4.79 15.40 -9.35
C GLU A 46 3.31 15.62 -9.67
N TYR A 47 2.88 15.07 -10.81
CA TYR A 47 1.47 15.03 -11.18
C TYR A 47 0.77 13.89 -10.42
N LEU A 48 -0.27 14.24 -9.69
CA LEU A 48 -1.07 13.41 -8.82
C LEU A 48 -2.55 13.76 -9.00
N ASP A 49 -3.28 12.84 -9.63
CA ASP A 49 -4.72 13.00 -9.90
C ASP A 49 -5.52 12.00 -9.08
N TYR A 50 -6.43 12.51 -8.23
CA TYR A 50 -7.30 11.71 -7.38
C TYR A 50 -8.73 11.72 -7.90
N ARG A 51 -9.35 10.54 -7.99
CA ARG A 51 -10.73 10.40 -8.46
C ARG A 51 -11.50 9.39 -7.63
N THR A 52 -12.78 9.68 -7.44
CA THR A 52 -13.75 8.70 -6.95
C THR A 52 -14.56 8.20 -8.14
N ASP A 53 -14.33 6.97 -8.56
CA ASP A 53 -15.01 6.38 -9.72
C ASP A 53 -16.35 5.73 -9.32
N PHE A 54 -16.49 5.31 -8.06
CA PHE A 54 -17.70 4.69 -7.55
C PHE A 54 -17.98 5.14 -6.12
N HIS A 55 -19.23 5.48 -5.83
CA HIS A 55 -19.70 5.88 -4.51
C HIS A 55 -21.11 5.34 -4.25
N TRP A 56 -21.27 4.54 -3.21
CA TRP A 56 -22.54 3.96 -2.77
C TRP A 56 -22.67 4.15 -1.24
N PRO A 57 -23.41 5.17 -0.76
CA PRO A 57 -23.39 5.58 0.66
C PRO A 57 -24.42 4.89 1.56
N HIS A 58 -25.04 3.78 1.13
CA HIS A 58 -26.13 3.15 1.87
C HIS A 58 -25.61 2.15 2.93
N ILE A 59 -26.42 1.14 3.27
CA ILE A 59 -26.22 0.17 4.36
C ILE A 59 -24.81 -0.47 4.38
N LEU A 60 -24.20 -0.65 3.20
CA LEU A 60 -22.78 -0.99 3.08
C LEU A 60 -22.10 0.12 2.29
N PRO A 61 -21.45 1.10 2.95
CA PRO A 61 -20.83 2.21 2.26
C PRO A 61 -19.64 1.69 1.44
N LEU A 62 -19.76 1.76 0.11
CA LEU A 62 -18.73 1.30 -0.82
C LEU A 62 -18.21 2.50 -1.62
N THR A 63 -16.89 2.61 -1.70
CA THR A 63 -16.23 3.63 -2.52
C THR A 63 -15.05 3.03 -3.26
N LEU A 64 -14.93 3.34 -4.55
CA LEU A 64 -13.71 3.13 -5.32
C LEU A 64 -13.04 4.48 -5.52
N LYS A 65 -11.88 4.64 -4.88
CA LYS A 65 -11.00 5.80 -5.03
C LYS A 65 -9.72 5.34 -5.71
N ARG A 66 -9.21 6.16 -6.62
CA ARG A 66 -7.94 5.93 -7.30
C ARG A 66 -7.08 7.18 -7.35
N ALA A 67 -5.77 6.97 -7.44
CA ALA A 67 -4.79 8.01 -7.65
C ALA A 67 -3.85 7.63 -8.80
N TYR A 68 -3.56 8.57 -9.69
CA TYR A 68 -2.52 8.39 -10.70
C TYR A 68 -1.19 8.93 -10.20
N THR A 69 -0.14 8.12 -10.24
CA THR A 69 1.20 8.50 -9.81
C THR A 69 2.09 8.79 -11.02
N GLY A 70 2.42 10.06 -11.26
CA GLY A 70 3.18 10.46 -12.46
C GLY A 70 4.57 9.82 -12.60
N ARG A 71 5.33 9.72 -11.49
CA ARG A 71 6.72 9.23 -11.51
C ARG A 71 6.93 7.85 -10.88
N HIS A 72 5.98 7.36 -10.09
CA HIS A 72 6.11 6.10 -9.37
C HIS A 72 5.62 4.92 -10.20
N THR A 73 6.41 3.86 -10.25
CA THR A 73 6.03 2.61 -10.91
C THR A 73 5.32 1.72 -9.90
N VAL A 74 4.06 2.06 -9.63
CA VAL A 74 3.14 1.19 -8.88
C VAL A 74 2.30 0.37 -9.85
N SER A 75 1.78 -0.78 -9.41
CA SER A 75 0.85 -1.55 -10.21
C SER A 75 -0.19 -2.22 -9.33
N GLY A 76 -1.44 -2.16 -9.76
CA GLY A 76 -2.55 -2.82 -9.08
C GLY A 76 -3.63 -3.24 -10.05
N PHE A 77 -4.86 -3.30 -9.55
CA PHE A 77 -6.03 -3.73 -10.32
C PHE A 77 -6.29 -2.87 -11.57
N LEU A 78 -5.94 -1.58 -11.51
CA LEU A 78 -6.16 -0.61 -12.59
C LEU A 78 -4.97 -0.44 -13.54
N GLY A 79 -3.93 -1.28 -13.40
CA GLY A 79 -2.71 -1.22 -14.22
C GLY A 79 -1.58 -0.39 -13.60
N THR A 80 -0.56 -0.10 -14.40
CA THR A 80 0.64 0.63 -13.95
C THR A 80 0.32 2.09 -13.67
N ARG A 81 0.98 2.68 -12.66
CA ARG A 81 0.84 4.06 -12.19
C ARG A 81 -0.51 4.41 -11.57
N TRP A 82 -1.37 3.43 -11.35
CA TRP A 82 -2.64 3.63 -10.66
C TRP A 82 -2.63 2.95 -9.30
N LEU A 83 -2.85 3.74 -8.26
CA LEU A 83 -3.23 3.27 -6.94
C LEU A 83 -4.75 3.23 -6.86
N CYS A 84 -5.31 2.24 -6.15
CA CYS A 84 -6.70 2.31 -5.73
C CYS A 84 -6.92 1.60 -4.40
N ASN A 85 -7.94 2.03 -3.68
CA ASN A 85 -8.27 1.49 -2.35
C ASN A 85 -8.76 0.02 -2.38
N TRP A 86 -9.06 -0.52 -3.55
CA TRP A 86 -9.43 -1.93 -3.73
C TRP A 86 -8.26 -2.82 -4.14
N SER A 87 -7.09 -2.25 -4.48
CA SER A 87 -5.92 -3.02 -4.93
C SER A 87 -4.79 -3.03 -3.91
N GLN A 88 -5.15 -3.09 -2.63
CA GLN A 88 -4.20 -3.22 -1.53
C GLN A 88 -3.76 -4.68 -1.43
N TYR A 89 -2.49 -4.93 -1.10
CA TYR A 89 -1.98 -6.29 -1.03
C TYR A 89 -0.80 -6.43 -0.07
N LEU A 90 -0.52 -7.67 0.30
CA LEU A 90 0.68 -8.07 1.03
C LEU A 90 1.62 -8.78 0.07
N GLU A 91 2.88 -8.36 0.04
CA GLU A 91 3.94 -9.06 -0.67
C GLU A 91 4.92 -9.63 0.35
N PHE A 92 5.03 -10.96 0.37
CA PHE A 92 6.00 -11.66 1.19
C PHE A 92 7.32 -11.76 0.41
N ASP A 93 8.42 -11.63 1.12
CA ASP A 93 9.73 -11.95 0.58
C ASP A 93 9.86 -13.46 0.24
N SER A 94 10.92 -13.80 -0.48
CA SER A 94 11.17 -15.15 -0.96
C SER A 94 11.38 -16.16 0.17
N ASP A 95 11.94 -15.75 1.31
CA ASP A 95 12.14 -16.58 2.49
C ASP A 95 10.93 -16.58 3.45
N GLY A 96 9.95 -15.69 3.23
CA GLY A 96 8.73 -15.54 4.01
C GLY A 96 8.92 -14.93 5.41
N GLN A 97 10.10 -14.37 5.69
CA GLN A 97 10.44 -13.80 6.99
C GLN A 97 9.96 -12.36 7.15
N ASN A 98 9.64 -11.68 6.05
CA ASN A 98 9.06 -10.34 6.06
C ASN A 98 7.89 -10.23 5.08
N VAL A 99 7.05 -9.24 5.35
CA VAL A 99 5.95 -8.87 4.48
C VAL A 99 5.88 -7.36 4.36
N THR A 100 5.67 -6.88 3.13
CA THR A 100 5.39 -5.48 2.83
C THR A 100 3.91 -5.32 2.55
N TYR A 101 3.26 -4.40 3.23
CA TYR A 101 1.89 -4.01 2.94
C TYR A 101 1.87 -2.84 1.97
N PHE A 102 1.20 -2.98 0.83
CA PHE A 102 0.98 -1.91 -0.13
C PHE A 102 -0.43 -1.37 0.06
N ASP A 103 -0.54 -0.16 0.62
CA ASP A 103 -1.82 0.44 0.95
C ASP A 103 -2.44 1.24 -0.23
N ALA A 104 -3.63 1.79 0.02
CA ALA A 104 -4.39 2.55 -0.97
C ALA A 104 -3.74 3.88 -1.39
N GLU A 105 -2.87 4.44 -0.55
CA GLU A 105 -2.27 5.77 -0.69
C GLU A 105 -0.78 5.72 -1.09
N GLY A 106 -0.24 4.51 -1.24
CA GLY A 106 1.14 4.25 -1.64
C GLY A 106 2.12 4.06 -0.46
N LEU A 107 1.64 4.01 0.78
CA LEU A 107 2.47 3.62 1.91
C LEU A 107 2.80 2.13 1.80
N CYS A 108 4.04 1.81 2.14
CA CYS A 108 4.60 0.47 2.01
C CYS A 108 5.20 -0.05 3.33
N PRO A 109 4.48 -0.09 4.48
CA PRO A 109 5.08 -0.54 5.74
C PRO A 109 5.47 -2.02 5.68
N ALA A 110 6.68 -2.32 6.11
CA ALA A 110 7.19 -3.67 6.29
C ALA A 110 6.95 -4.18 7.72
N TYR A 111 6.81 -5.50 7.84
CA TYR A 111 6.64 -6.22 9.10
C TYR A 111 7.47 -7.51 9.07
N SER A 112 8.00 -7.91 10.22
CA SER A 112 8.60 -9.24 10.38
C SER A 112 7.51 -10.29 10.60
N THR A 113 7.59 -11.41 9.87
CA THR A 113 6.65 -12.54 9.93
C THR A 113 7.32 -13.83 10.40
N VAL A 114 8.48 -13.72 11.04
CA VAL A 114 9.26 -14.85 11.59
C VAL A 114 8.45 -15.68 12.60
N GLN A 115 7.57 -15.02 13.36
CA GLN A 115 6.74 -15.65 14.39
C GLN A 115 5.26 -15.59 14.01
N GLU A 116 4.56 -16.73 14.13
CA GLU A 116 3.11 -16.82 14.03
C GLU A 116 2.47 -17.12 15.39
N PRO A 117 1.28 -16.57 15.71
CA PRO A 117 0.52 -15.62 14.90
C PRO A 117 1.23 -14.26 14.82
N TYR A 118 1.06 -13.57 13.69
CA TYR A 118 1.54 -12.21 13.53
C TYR A 118 0.87 -11.32 14.57
N ASN A 119 1.67 -10.44 15.17
CA ASN A 119 1.22 -9.37 16.04
C ASN A 119 2.24 -8.23 15.96
N CYS A 120 2.32 -7.65 14.77
CA CYS A 120 3.40 -6.76 14.39
C CYS A 120 2.88 -5.34 14.25
N ARG A 121 3.72 -4.38 14.61
CA ARG A 121 3.46 -2.95 14.46
C ARG A 121 4.67 -2.31 13.82
N ASN A 122 4.46 -1.50 12.81
CA ASN A 122 5.53 -0.74 12.18
C ASN A 122 5.75 0.55 12.99
N LEU A 123 7.01 0.88 13.32
CA LEU A 123 7.33 2.02 14.17
C LEU A 123 7.03 3.37 13.50
N LEU A 124 7.17 3.44 12.17
CA LEU A 124 6.97 4.66 11.39
C LEU A 124 5.51 4.88 11.01
N VAL A 125 4.73 3.79 10.96
CA VAL A 125 3.30 3.81 10.62
C VAL A 125 2.50 3.09 11.72
N PRO A 126 2.49 3.61 12.96
CA PRO A 126 2.00 2.87 14.13
C PRO A 126 0.48 2.65 14.12
N HIS A 127 -0.28 3.36 13.28
CA HIS A 127 -1.73 3.15 13.17
C HIS A 127 -2.09 1.87 12.42
N TYR A 128 -1.17 1.31 11.62
CA TYR A 128 -1.38 -0.01 11.00
C TYR A 128 -0.81 -1.12 11.88
N ARG A 129 -1.64 -2.12 12.15
CA ARG A 129 -1.26 -3.33 12.88
C ARG A 129 -1.46 -4.57 12.02
N LEU A 130 -0.42 -5.39 11.88
CA LEU A 130 -0.50 -6.69 11.23
C LEU A 130 -0.81 -7.77 12.26
N THR A 131 -1.86 -8.55 12.02
CA THR A 131 -2.26 -9.70 12.85
C THR A 131 -2.61 -10.92 12.00
N GLY A 132 -2.78 -12.08 12.65
CA GLY A 132 -3.23 -13.31 12.00
C GLY A 132 -2.09 -14.24 11.63
N ASN A 133 -2.07 -14.76 10.41
CA ASN A 133 -1.01 -15.66 9.91
C ASN A 133 -0.95 -15.61 8.38
N ARG A 134 -0.06 -16.40 7.76
CA ARG A 134 0.11 -16.39 6.30
C ARG A 134 -1.15 -16.72 5.51
N ARG A 135 -2.06 -17.53 6.06
CA ARG A 135 -3.30 -17.93 5.36
C ARG A 135 -4.41 -16.87 5.46
N ARG A 136 -4.37 -16.07 6.52
CA ARG A 136 -5.37 -15.03 6.81
C ARG A 136 -4.69 -13.92 7.59
N ALA A 137 -3.97 -13.06 6.87
CA ALA A 137 -3.33 -11.89 7.43
C ALA A 137 -4.36 -10.75 7.51
N VAL A 138 -4.27 -9.94 8.54
CA VAL A 138 -5.17 -8.79 8.74
C VAL A 138 -4.33 -7.55 9.02
N ILE A 139 -4.51 -6.51 8.21
CA ILE A 139 -4.07 -5.16 8.56
C ILE A 139 -5.25 -4.43 9.19
N PHE A 140 -5.08 -3.98 10.42
CA PHE A 140 -6.04 -3.13 11.10
C PHE A 140 -5.53 -1.69 11.10
N ASP A 141 -6.35 -0.77 10.60
CA ASP A 141 -6.11 0.66 10.65
C ASP A 141 -6.81 1.26 11.88
N GLU A 142 -6.02 1.66 12.87
CA GLU A 142 -6.51 2.26 14.11
C GLU A 142 -7.15 3.65 13.90
N HIS A 143 -6.83 4.37 12.81
CA HIS A 143 -7.44 5.66 12.54
C HIS A 143 -8.86 5.53 12.00
N THR A 144 -9.06 4.66 11.02
CA THR A 144 -10.37 4.46 10.37
C THR A 144 -11.20 3.36 11.03
N GLN A 145 -10.59 2.58 11.94
CA GLN A 145 -11.17 1.39 12.55
C GLN A 145 -11.57 0.32 11.52
N GLN A 146 -10.85 0.26 10.39
CA GLN A 146 -11.09 -0.69 9.32
C GLN A 146 -10.10 -1.86 9.38
N GLY A 147 -10.60 -3.06 9.09
CA GLY A 147 -9.79 -4.27 8.95
C GLY A 147 -9.73 -4.74 7.50
N TYR A 148 -8.52 -4.88 6.97
CA TYR A 148 -8.25 -5.45 5.65
C TYR A 148 -7.79 -6.89 5.80
N ILE A 149 -8.54 -7.82 5.22
CA ILE A 149 -8.26 -9.26 5.31
C ILE A 149 -7.61 -9.71 4.00
N PHE A 150 -6.44 -10.34 4.12
CA PHE A 150 -5.67 -10.84 3.00
C PHE A 150 -5.58 -12.36 3.05
N THR A 151 -5.79 -12.96 1.89
CA THR A 151 -5.62 -14.40 1.66
C THR A 151 -4.59 -14.63 0.56
N PRO A 152 -3.80 -15.71 0.62
CA PRO A 152 -2.86 -16.04 -0.44
C PRO A 152 -3.55 -16.05 -1.81
N SER A 153 -3.00 -15.29 -2.75
CA SER A 153 -3.40 -15.44 -4.15
C SER A 153 -2.62 -16.61 -4.75
N PHE A 154 -3.30 -17.46 -5.52
CA PHE A 154 -2.60 -18.41 -6.37
C PHE A 154 -1.81 -17.61 -7.42
N PRO A 155 -0.59 -18.01 -7.79
CA PRO A 155 0.19 -17.28 -8.77
C PRO A 155 -0.64 -17.12 -10.04
N ARG A 156 -0.88 -15.87 -10.41
CA ARG A 156 -1.46 -15.52 -11.70
C ARG A 156 -0.48 -16.06 -12.73
N ARG A 157 -0.90 -16.98 -13.61
CA ARG A 157 -0.11 -17.37 -14.78
C ARG A 157 0.30 -16.08 -15.47
N THR A 158 1.59 -15.74 -15.45
CA THR A 158 2.11 -14.62 -16.22
C THR A 158 1.77 -14.92 -17.67
N PRO A 159 0.92 -14.12 -18.35
CA PRO A 159 0.81 -14.27 -19.79
C PRO A 159 2.22 -14.04 -20.37
N PRO A 160 2.63 -14.82 -21.38
CA PRO A 160 3.94 -14.65 -22.00
C PRO A 160 4.10 -13.18 -22.43
N ALA A 161 5.31 -12.64 -22.22
CA ALA A 161 5.64 -11.26 -22.51
C ALA A 161 5.02 -10.83 -23.85
N SER A 162 4.17 -9.81 -23.80
CA SER A 162 3.52 -9.25 -24.98
C SER A 162 4.58 -8.93 -26.02
N VAL A 163 4.51 -9.62 -27.17
CA VAL A 163 5.32 -9.36 -28.35
C VAL A 163 5.20 -7.87 -28.65
N ARG A 164 6.32 -7.17 -28.59
CA ARG A 164 6.41 -5.76 -28.92
C ARG A 164 5.99 -5.63 -30.38
N TYR A 165 4.81 -5.10 -30.66
CA TYR A 165 4.45 -4.69 -32.03
C TYR A 165 5.43 -3.60 -32.43
N GLN A 166 6.44 -3.95 -33.22
CA GLN A 166 7.17 -2.99 -34.04
C GLN A 166 6.16 -2.45 -35.05
N ARG A 167 5.82 -1.17 -34.93
CA ARG A 167 5.09 -0.49 -36.00
C ARG A 167 6.03 -0.27 -37.19
N PRO A 168 5.50 -0.35 -38.42
CA PRO A 168 6.24 -0.08 -39.65
C PRO A 168 6.69 1.39 -39.75
#